data_AF-A0A2E4CG49-F1
#
_entry.id   AF-A0A2E4CG49-F1
#
_cell.length_a   1.000
_cell.length_b   1.000
_cell.length_c   1.000
_cell.angle_alpha   90.00
_cell.angle_beta   90.00
_cell.angle_gamma   90.00
#
_symmetry.space_group_name_H-M   'P 1'
#
loop_
_entity.id
_entity.type
_entity.pdbx_description
1 polymer ?
#
loop_
_entity_poly.entity_id
_entity_poly.type
_entity_poly.pdbx_seq_one_letter_code
_entity_poly.pdbx_strand_id
1 'polypeptide(L)' 'TVEDCEAVLICLSTRRFVVARPGEPRDLWPVDGGWEKLRDLKPGDEVIYKGNVTTVRAVDVYR' A
#
# COMPACT_ATOMS: atom_id res chain seq x y z
N THR A 1 -4.07 15.66 1.20
CA THR A 1 -3.53 14.76 0.17
C THR A 1 -2.85 13.57 0.86
N VAL A 2 -2.20 12.64 0.16
CA VAL A 2 -1.38 11.59 0.81
C VAL A 2 -0.10 12.16 1.44
N GLU A 3 0.16 13.46 1.24
CA GLU A 3 1.30 14.18 1.80
C GLU A 3 1.21 14.39 3.31
N ASP A 4 -0.01 14.41 3.90
CA ASP A 4 -0.29 14.62 5.33
C ASP A 4 -1.15 13.48 5.94
N CYS A 5 -0.90 12.22 5.58
CA CYS A 5 -1.65 11.10 6.14
C CYS A 5 -0.95 10.45 7.33
N GLU A 6 -1.70 10.16 8.39
CA GLU A 6 -1.23 9.33 9.50
C GLU A 6 -1.03 7.88 9.07
N ALA A 7 -1.89 7.37 8.18
CA ALA A 7 -1.79 6.01 7.63
C ALA A 7 -2.45 5.84 6.26
N VAL A 8 -1.96 4.87 5.49
CA VAL A 8 -2.61 4.35 4.27
C VAL A 8 -3.13 2.95 4.56
N LEU A 9 -4.42 2.72 4.33
CA LEU A 9 -5.06 1.42 4.43
C LEU A 9 -5.19 0.80 3.04
N ILE A 10 -4.62 -0.39 2.85
CA ILE A 10 -4.56 -1.08 1.56
C ILE A 10 -5.27 -2.43 1.70
N CYS A 11 -6.32 -2.65 0.91
CA CYS A 11 -6.97 -3.94 0.78
C CYS A 11 -6.38 -4.68 -0.42
N LEU A 12 -5.91 -5.91 -0.22
CA LEU A 12 -5.34 -6.76 -1.26
C LEU A 12 -6.41 -7.67 -1.87
N SER A 13 -6.17 -8.15 -3.09
CA SER A 13 -7.05 -9.11 -3.78
C SER A 13 -7.24 -10.42 -2.97
N THR A 14 -6.23 -10.76 -2.16
CA THR A 14 -6.22 -11.85 -1.17
C THR A 14 -7.11 -11.60 0.07
N ARG A 15 -7.86 -10.48 0.12
CA ARG A 15 -8.69 -10.05 1.26
C ARG A 15 -7.90 -9.75 2.54
N ARG A 16 -6.59 -9.58 2.43
CA ARG A 16 -5.74 -9.08 3.52
C ARG A 16 -5.74 -7.56 3.52
N PHE A 17 -5.56 -6.97 4.70
CA PHE A 17 -5.42 -5.53 4.88
C PHE A 17 -4.01 -5.22 5.34
N VAL A 18 -3.42 -4.17 4.78
CA VAL A 18 -2.13 -3.62 5.19
C VAL A 18 -2.35 -2.18 5.61
N VAL A 19 -1.81 -1.81 6.77
CA VAL A 19 -1.79 -0.43 7.24
C VAL A 19 -0.35 0.04 7.16
N ALA A 20 -0.06 1.02 6.32
CA ALA A 20 1.26 1.59 6.16
C ALA A 20 1.31 2.96 6.82
N ARG A 21 2.26 3.14 7.75
CA ARG A 21 2.52 4.42 8.43
C ARG A 21 3.87 4.99 8.01
N PRO A 22 4.04 6.33 7.99
CA PRO A 22 5.34 6.94 7.83
C PRO A 22 6.31 6.51 8.94
N GLY A 23 7.54 6.12 8.59
CA GLY A 23 8.59 5.76 9.55
C GLY A 23 8.52 4.34 10.13
N GLU A 24 7.44 3.59 9.91
CA GLU A 24 7.30 2.22 10.41
C GLU A 24 7.77 1.15 9.41
N PRO A 25 8.30 0.01 9.89
CA PRO A 25 8.57 -1.16 9.06
C PRO A 25 7.31 -1.65 8.35
N ARG A 26 7.48 -2.17 7.13
CA ARG A 26 6.35 -2.62 6.29
C ARG A 26 6.72 -3.81 5.42
N ASP A 27 5.74 -4.70 5.27
CA ASP A 27 5.83 -5.92 4.47
C ASP A 27 5.23 -5.76 3.06
N LEU A 28 4.97 -4.52 2.61
CA LEU A 28 4.32 -4.22 1.33
C LEU A 28 5.10 -3.16 0.55
N TRP A 29 5.36 -3.48 -0.72
CA TRP A 29 6.10 -2.64 -1.65
C TRP A 29 5.43 -2.64 -3.02
N PRO A 30 5.32 -1.50 -3.74
CA PRO A 30 4.94 -1.51 -5.15
C PRO A 30 5.91 -2.39 -5.96
N VAL A 31 5.43 -3.13 -6.95
CA VAL A 31 6.33 -3.95 -7.82
C VAL A 31 7.28 -3.03 -8.60
N ASP A 32 6.76 -1.94 -9.13
CA ASP A 32 7.54 -0.95 -9.87
C ASP A 32 7.77 0.30 -9.02
N GLY A 33 8.87 0.40 -8.26
CA GLY A 33 9.36 1.65 -7.64
C GLY A 33 9.42 1.67 -6.12
N GLY A 34 9.47 2.87 -5.51
CA GLY A 34 9.73 3.08 -4.09
C GLY A 34 8.54 3.64 -3.28
N TRP A 35 8.84 4.22 -2.11
CA TRP A 35 7.85 4.76 -1.17
C TRP A 35 6.93 5.80 -1.80
N GLU A 36 7.47 6.63 -2.69
CA GLU A 36 6.71 7.63 -3.43
C GLU A 36 5.49 7.03 -4.15
N LYS A 37 5.61 5.81 -4.68
CA LYS A 37 4.51 5.12 -5.37
C LYS A 37 3.55 4.38 -4.47
N LEU A 38 3.94 4.10 -3.22
CA LEU A 38 3.02 3.50 -2.26
C LEU A 38 1.82 4.43 -1.99
N ARG A 39 2.09 5.74 -2.02
CA ARG A 39 1.09 6.80 -1.85
C ARG A 39 0.13 6.91 -3.03
N ASP A 40 0.60 6.55 -4.21
CA ASP A 40 -0.14 6.63 -5.46
C ASP A 40 -0.87 5.34 -5.81
N LEU A 41 -0.82 4.31 -4.95
CA LEU A 41 -1.45 3.02 -5.20
C LEU A 41 -2.94 3.17 -5.49
N LYS A 42 -3.37 2.48 -6.54
CA LYS A 42 -4.76 2.41 -7.00
C LYS A 42 -5.24 0.96 -7.07
N PRO A 43 -6.55 0.73 -7.01
CA PRO A 43 -7.11 -0.57 -7.37
C PRO A 43 -6.57 -1.05 -8.73
N GLY A 44 -6.06 -2.28 -8.75
CA GLY A 44 -5.44 -2.88 -9.94
C GLY A 44 -3.92 -2.89 -9.93
N ASP A 45 -3.26 -2.07 -9.10
CA ASP A 45 -1.80 -2.03 -9.04
C ASP A 45 -1.20 -3.31 -8.42
N GLU A 46 -0.06 -3.75 -8.94
CA GLU A 46 0.69 -4.88 -8.38
C GLU A 46 1.62 -4.45 -7.25
N VAL A 47 1.61 -5.24 -6.19
CA VAL A 47 2.43 -5.05 -5.00
C VAL A 47 3.05 -6.37 -4.55
N ILE A 48 4.25 -6.30 -3.99
CA ILE A 48 4.92 -7.40 -3.31
C ILE A 48 4.51 -7.34 -1.84
N TYR A 49 3.73 -8.32 -1.40
CA TYR A 49 3.35 -8.49 0.00
C TYR A 49 3.96 -9.77 0.58
N LYS A 50 4.81 -9.64 1.61
CA LYS A 50 5.54 -10.77 2.22
C LYS A 50 6.21 -11.68 1.17
N GLY A 51 6.88 -11.08 0.19
CA GLY A 51 7.59 -11.78 -0.88
C GLY A 51 6.71 -12.34 -2.01
N ASN A 52 5.39 -12.14 -1.97
CA ASN A 52 4.47 -12.63 -3.00
C ASN A 52 3.84 -11.46 -3.77
N VAL A 53 3.79 -11.57 -5.09
CA VAL A 53 3.07 -10.58 -5.93
C VAL A 53 1.57 -10.76 -5.75
N THR A 54 0.87 -9.65 -5.53
CA THR A 54 -0.58 -9.58 -5.44
C THR A 54 -1.07 -8.23 -5.95
N THR A 55 -2.37 -8.01 -5.94
CA THR A 55 -2.99 -6.83 -6.53
C THR A 55 -3.74 -6.04 -5.48
N VAL A 56 -3.67 -4.72 -5.55
CA VAL A 56 -4.49 -3.81 -4.75
C VAL A 56 -5.95 -3.89 -5.20
N ARG A 57 -6.87 -4.06 -4.24
CA ARG A 57 -8.32 -4.03 -4.46
C ARG A 57 -8.92 -2.67 -4.09
N ALA A 58 -8.44 -2.07 -3.01
CA ALA A 58 -8.90 -0.76 -2.54
C ALA A 58 -7.78 -0.09 -1.73
N VAL A 59 -7.79 1.25 -1.72
CA VAL A 59 -6.88 2.07 -0.91
C VAL A 59 -7.72 3.17 -0.27
N ASP A 60 -7.44 3.44 1.00
CA ASP A 60 -8.00 4.59 1.71
C ASP A 60 -6.91 5.23 2.58
N VAL A 61 -7.13 6.48 2.98
CA VAL A 61 -6.16 7.30 3.68
C VAL A 61 -6.76 7.80 4.98
N TYR A 62 -6.12 7.49 6.10
CA TYR A 62 -6.47 8.02 7.41
C TYR A 62 -5.63 9.27 7.72
N ARG A 63 -6.28 10.31 8.23
CA ARG A 63 -5.70 11.61 8.58
C ARG A 63 -6.01 11.95 10.02
#